data_AF-A0AAE9HZV6-F1
#
_entry.id   AF-A0AAE9HZV6-F1
#
_cell.length_a   1.000
_cell.length_b   1.000
_cell.length_c   1.000
_cell.angle_alpha   90.00
_cell.angle_beta   90.00
_cell.angle_gamma   90.00
#
_symmetry.space_group_name_H-M   'P 1'
#
loop_
_entity.id
_entity.type
_entity.pdbx_description
1 polymer ?
#
loop_
_entity_poly.entity_id
_entity_poly.type
_entity_poly.pdbx_seq_one_letter_code
_entity_poly.pdbx_strand_id
1 'polypeptide(L)'
;MPTLDWPSDLVPSKATWGLQSNTETFTSPLNRAVQTLERPGARWKVTLEFPPKRDLDVGRLEAFLASLGGMAGRFTLWPHGRPGSSAYSPIVFGAMSNFKLLPSNNWPANTLVLRAGDYLAVGGELKMVTADVTSDGSGIASVPVAPAFRKAPANNAAITLNKPRATMMLTADEYSVSVIPGRISDSVVISAVEVLS
;
A
#
# COMPACT_ATOMS: atom_id res chain seq x y z
N MET A 1 -9.59 -12.27 13.81
CA MET A 1 -9.32 -13.08 12.60
C MET A 1 -7.87 -12.83 12.19
N PRO A 2 -7.13 -13.87 11.77
CA PRO A 2 -5.78 -13.69 11.24
C PRO A 2 -5.81 -12.90 9.92
N THR A 3 -4.78 -12.10 9.68
CA THR A 3 -4.55 -11.49 8.37
C THR A 3 -3.99 -12.54 7.43
N LEU A 4 -4.66 -12.77 6.30
CA LEU A 4 -4.22 -13.71 5.26
C LEU A 4 -3.08 -13.11 4.42
N ASP A 5 -2.27 -13.94 3.80
CA ASP A 5 -1.32 -13.48 2.79
C ASP A 5 -1.95 -13.56 1.40
N TRP A 6 -1.69 -12.55 0.57
CA TRP A 6 -2.08 -12.61 -0.84
C TRP A 6 -1.36 -13.78 -1.55
N PRO A 7 -2.07 -14.68 -2.23
CA PRO A 7 -1.46 -15.81 -2.92
C PRO A 7 -0.50 -15.35 -4.02
N SER A 8 0.74 -15.85 -4.00
CA SER A 8 1.81 -15.38 -4.88
C SER A 8 1.63 -15.79 -6.35
N ASP A 9 0.83 -16.82 -6.60
CA ASP A 9 0.43 -17.31 -7.92
C ASP A 9 -0.71 -16.47 -8.54
N LEU A 10 -1.50 -15.77 -7.73
CA LEU A 10 -2.56 -14.88 -8.18
C LEU A 10 -2.00 -13.51 -8.56
N VAL A 11 -1.38 -13.44 -9.73
CA VAL A 11 -0.87 -12.18 -10.29
C VAL A 11 -1.96 -11.49 -11.13
N PRO A 12 -2.34 -10.24 -10.82
CA PRO A 12 -3.26 -9.45 -11.62
C PRO A 12 -2.57 -8.98 -12.91
N SER A 13 -3.33 -8.87 -14.00
CA SER A 13 -2.84 -8.24 -15.24
C SER A 13 -2.63 -6.74 -15.09
N LYS A 14 -3.43 -6.11 -14.22
CA LYS A 14 -3.34 -4.69 -13.90
C LYS A 14 -3.69 -4.46 -12.45
N ALA A 15 -2.86 -3.66 -11.78
CA ALA A 15 -3.06 -3.24 -10.40
C ALA A 15 -3.01 -1.72 -10.33
N THR A 16 -4.15 -1.09 -10.08
CA THR A 16 -4.27 0.36 -9.98
C THR A 16 -4.25 0.74 -8.52
N TRP A 17 -3.14 1.34 -8.06
CA TRP A 17 -3.00 1.86 -6.70
C TRP A 17 -3.28 3.36 -6.69
N GLY A 18 -4.06 3.80 -5.72
CA GLY A 18 -4.39 5.21 -5.53
C GLY A 18 -4.45 5.56 -4.05
N LEU A 19 -4.23 6.83 -3.74
CA LEU A 19 -4.41 7.36 -2.41
C LEU A 19 -5.80 7.98 -2.27
N GLN A 20 -6.59 7.46 -1.34
CA GLN A 20 -7.81 8.12 -0.90
C GLN A 20 -7.45 9.09 0.22
N SER A 21 -7.22 10.36 -0.14
CA SER A 21 -6.97 11.43 0.83
C SER A 21 -8.22 11.76 1.64
N ASN A 22 -8.06 12.11 2.91
CA ASN A 22 -9.14 12.58 3.76
C ASN A 22 -8.98 14.10 3.93
N THR A 23 -9.74 14.89 3.17
CA THR A 23 -9.67 16.36 3.22
C THR A 23 -11.06 16.96 3.38
N GLU A 24 -11.15 18.05 4.12
CA GLU A 24 -12.35 18.88 4.23
C GLU A 24 -12.09 20.23 3.60
N THR A 25 -13.03 20.76 2.83
CA THR A 25 -12.89 22.07 2.19
C THR A 25 -14.02 22.98 2.62
N PHE A 26 -13.66 24.10 3.25
CA PHE A 26 -14.59 25.17 3.60
C PHE A 26 -14.42 26.30 2.59
N THR A 27 -15.50 26.68 1.92
CA THR A 27 -15.51 27.84 1.02
C THR A 27 -16.39 28.93 1.63
N SER A 28 -15.82 30.11 1.85
CA SER A 28 -16.54 31.25 2.41
C SER A 28 -17.60 31.76 1.43
N PRO A 29 -18.87 31.90 1.86
CA PRO A 29 -19.93 32.44 1.00
C PRO A 29 -19.79 33.95 0.73
N LEU A 30 -18.99 34.67 1.54
CA LEU A 30 -18.87 36.13 1.47
C LEU A 30 -17.81 36.59 0.45
N ASN A 31 -16.73 35.83 0.28
CA ASN A 31 -15.59 36.22 -0.56
C ASN A 31 -14.96 35.04 -1.35
N ARG A 32 -15.57 33.85 -1.29
CA ARG A 32 -15.07 32.62 -1.94
C ARG A 32 -13.67 32.18 -1.51
N ALA A 33 -13.16 32.64 -0.37
CA ALA A 33 -11.92 32.12 0.20
C ALA A 33 -12.08 30.62 0.52
N VAL A 34 -11.13 29.80 0.06
CA VAL A 34 -11.14 28.34 0.23
C VAL A 34 -10.09 27.97 1.28
N GLN A 35 -10.52 27.25 2.32
CA GLN A 35 -9.64 26.62 3.29
C GLN A 35 -9.78 25.10 3.17
N THR A 36 -8.68 24.41 2.91
CA THR A 36 -8.64 22.94 2.85
C THR A 36 -7.85 22.40 4.04
N LEU A 37 -8.49 21.57 4.86
CA LEU A 37 -7.88 20.90 5.99
C LEU A 37 -7.65 19.42 5.65
N GLU A 38 -6.42 18.94 5.80
CA GLU A 38 -6.11 17.51 5.73
C GLU A 38 -6.45 16.87 7.07
N ARG A 39 -7.35 15.88 7.06
CA ARG A 39 -7.70 15.08 8.22
C ARG A 39 -6.88 13.78 8.22
N PRO A 40 -6.49 13.24 9.39
CA PRO A 40 -5.91 11.90 9.47
C PRO A 40 -6.83 10.85 8.82
N GLY A 41 -6.25 9.78 8.28
CA GLY A 41 -7.02 8.68 7.68
C GLY A 41 -6.96 8.60 6.15
N ALA A 42 -6.01 9.28 5.52
CA ALA A 42 -5.64 8.94 4.15
C ALA A 42 -5.25 7.45 4.08
N ARG A 43 -5.73 6.74 3.05
CA ARG A 43 -5.57 5.29 2.94
C ARG A 43 -5.35 4.84 1.52
N TRP A 44 -4.66 3.72 1.34
CA TRP A 44 -4.51 3.12 0.01
C TRP A 44 -5.82 2.51 -0.48
N LYS A 45 -6.13 2.73 -1.75
CA LYS A 45 -7.16 2.01 -2.50
C LYS A 45 -6.49 1.30 -3.66
N VAL A 46 -6.88 0.06 -3.89
CA VAL A 46 -6.38 -0.74 -5.00
C VAL A 46 -7.53 -1.35 -5.78
N THR A 47 -7.38 -1.37 -7.11
CA THR A 47 -8.23 -2.14 -8.01
C THR A 47 -7.34 -3.10 -8.78
N LEU A 48 -7.65 -4.40 -8.67
CA LEU A 48 -6.93 -5.49 -9.31
C LEU A 48 -7.81 -6.05 -10.44
N GLU A 49 -7.24 -6.15 -11.63
CA GLU A 49 -7.93 -6.70 -12.80
C GLU A 49 -7.21 -7.98 -13.25
N PHE A 50 -7.97 -9.05 -13.35
CA PHE A 50 -7.51 -10.35 -13.84
C PHE A 50 -8.10 -10.57 -15.23
N PRO A 51 -7.26 -10.95 -16.20
CA PRO A 51 -7.76 -11.33 -17.51
C PRO A 51 -8.51 -12.66 -17.38
N PRO A 52 -9.20 -13.10 -18.43
CA PRO A 52 -9.75 -14.45 -18.49
C PRO A 52 -8.68 -15.47 -18.10
N LYS A 53 -8.88 -16.15 -16.97
CA LYS A 53 -7.96 -17.18 -16.45
C LYS A 53 -8.53 -18.58 -16.70
N ARG A 54 -7.67 -19.59 -16.59
CA ARG A 54 -8.09 -21.00 -16.59
C ARG A 54 -8.93 -21.28 -15.35
N ASP A 55 -9.86 -22.23 -15.45
CA ASP A 55 -10.80 -22.57 -14.37
C ASP A 55 -10.14 -22.85 -13.03
N LEU A 56 -8.97 -23.51 -13.01
CA LEU A 56 -8.22 -23.77 -11.78
C LEU A 56 -7.75 -22.50 -11.07
N ASP A 57 -7.31 -21.49 -11.83
CA ASP A 57 -6.84 -20.22 -11.25
C ASP A 57 -8.04 -19.37 -10.80
N VAL A 58 -9.18 -19.48 -11.50
CA VAL A 58 -10.45 -18.85 -11.11
C VAL A 58 -10.94 -19.42 -9.78
N GLY A 59 -10.98 -20.76 -9.65
CA GLY A 59 -11.40 -21.40 -8.40
C GLY A 59 -10.50 -21.08 -7.21
N ARG A 60 -9.18 -20.87 -7.44
CA ARG A 60 -8.27 -20.38 -6.39
C ARG A 60 -8.58 -18.96 -5.96
N LEU A 61 -8.87 -18.07 -6.91
CA LEU A 61 -9.26 -16.70 -6.62
C LEU A 61 -10.58 -16.67 -5.83
N GLU A 62 -11.57 -17.46 -6.26
CA GLU A 62 -12.85 -17.59 -5.56
C GLU A 62 -12.68 -18.15 -4.15
N ALA A 63 -11.87 -19.21 -3.97
CA ALA A 63 -11.60 -19.78 -2.66
C ALA A 63 -10.93 -18.76 -1.71
N PHE A 64 -9.97 -17.97 -2.23
CA PHE A 64 -9.34 -16.90 -1.47
C PHE A 64 -10.36 -15.82 -1.07
N LEU A 65 -11.18 -15.34 -2.01
CA LEU A 65 -12.21 -14.33 -1.74
C LEU A 65 -13.26 -14.83 -0.75
N ALA A 66 -13.71 -16.09 -0.89
CA ALA A 66 -14.63 -16.73 0.04
C ALA A 66 -14.05 -16.78 1.46
N SER A 67 -12.76 -17.12 1.58
CA SER A 67 -12.08 -17.23 2.88
C SER A 67 -11.97 -15.91 3.64
N LEU A 68 -12.11 -14.77 2.96
CA LEU A 68 -12.14 -13.46 3.60
C LEU A 68 -13.45 -13.23 4.37
N GLY A 69 -14.57 -13.84 3.96
CA GLY A 69 -15.87 -13.57 4.59
C GLY A 69 -16.29 -12.10 4.42
N GLY A 70 -16.14 -11.54 3.21
CA GLY A 70 -16.49 -10.15 2.91
C GLY A 70 -15.46 -9.15 3.44
N MET A 71 -15.93 -7.99 3.93
CA MET A 71 -15.08 -6.92 4.47
C MET A 71 -14.47 -7.27 5.83
N ALA A 72 -14.93 -8.36 6.47
CA ALA A 72 -14.33 -8.87 7.69
C ALA A 72 -12.97 -9.54 7.44
N GLY A 73 -12.64 -9.92 6.21
CA GLY A 73 -11.35 -10.52 5.89
C GLY A 73 -10.26 -9.46 5.77
N ARG A 74 -9.06 -9.78 6.26
CA ARG A 74 -7.87 -8.93 6.10
C ARG A 74 -6.83 -9.72 5.35
N PHE A 75 -6.14 -9.06 4.43
CA PHE A 75 -5.02 -9.68 3.72
C PHE A 75 -3.88 -8.71 3.45
N THR A 76 -2.65 -9.22 3.34
CA THR A 76 -1.49 -8.40 2.99
C THR A 76 -1.31 -8.33 1.48
N LEU A 77 -1.11 -7.13 0.93
CA LEU A 77 -0.93 -6.91 -0.51
C LEU A 77 0.23 -5.97 -0.77
N TRP A 78 1.09 -6.31 -1.73
CA TRP A 78 2.17 -5.44 -2.21
C TRP A 78 1.85 -4.86 -3.60
N PRO A 79 2.45 -3.73 -3.99
CA PRO A 79 2.25 -3.13 -5.30
C PRO A 79 2.88 -3.98 -6.42
N HIS A 80 2.12 -4.92 -7.00
CA HIS A 80 2.60 -5.91 -7.97
C HIS A 80 3.50 -5.38 -9.11
N GLY A 81 3.26 -4.16 -9.60
CA GLY A 81 4.07 -3.53 -10.65
C GLY A 81 5.36 -2.84 -10.17
N ARG A 82 5.59 -2.75 -8.86
CA ARG A 82 6.75 -2.11 -8.23
C ARG A 82 7.18 -2.91 -7.00
N PRO A 83 7.86 -4.06 -7.19
CA PRO A 83 8.32 -4.92 -6.09
C PRO A 83 9.36 -4.25 -5.19
N GLY A 84 9.91 -3.10 -5.58
CA GLY A 84 10.97 -2.43 -4.84
C GLY A 84 12.30 -3.17 -4.96
N SER A 85 13.14 -3.09 -3.92
CA SER A 85 14.52 -3.59 -3.94
C SER A 85 14.85 -4.38 -2.67
N SER A 86 15.68 -5.41 -2.80
CA SER A 86 16.27 -6.13 -1.67
C SER A 86 17.74 -5.74 -1.42
N ALA A 87 18.22 -4.66 -2.05
CA ALA A 87 19.63 -4.26 -1.99
C ALA A 87 20.06 -3.75 -0.61
N TYR A 88 19.11 -3.25 0.18
CA TYR A 88 19.38 -2.58 1.45
C TYR A 88 18.47 -3.13 2.55
N SER A 89 18.97 -3.09 3.78
CA SER A 89 18.23 -3.47 4.99
C SER A 89 18.14 -2.28 5.96
N PRO A 90 17.50 -1.17 5.55
CA PRO A 90 17.41 0.03 6.36
C PRO A 90 16.55 -0.18 7.61
N ILE A 91 16.80 0.64 8.62
CA ILE A 91 16.04 0.64 9.88
C ILE A 91 15.57 2.05 10.22
N VAL A 92 14.52 2.14 11.04
CA VAL A 92 14.08 3.41 11.62
C VAL A 92 15.14 3.93 12.60
N PHE A 93 15.47 5.21 12.49
CA PHE A 93 16.50 5.84 13.30
C PHE A 93 15.93 6.92 14.23
N GLY A 94 15.81 6.59 15.51
CA GLY A 94 15.31 7.50 16.54
C GLY A 94 13.79 7.65 16.54
N ALA A 95 13.33 8.73 17.18
CA ALA A 95 11.91 9.05 17.29
C ALA A 95 11.42 9.87 16.08
N MET A 96 10.21 9.57 15.60
CA MET A 96 9.56 10.32 14.53
C MET A 96 8.72 11.45 15.13
N SER A 97 9.10 12.69 14.86
CA SER A 97 8.32 13.89 15.25
C SER A 97 7.38 14.37 14.14
N ASN A 98 7.73 14.11 12.88
CA ASN A 98 6.91 14.43 11.71
C ASN A 98 6.49 13.14 11.00
N PHE A 99 5.19 12.84 11.02
CA PHE A 99 4.62 11.63 10.41
C PHE A 99 4.74 11.56 8.87
N LYS A 100 5.22 12.62 8.21
CA LYS A 100 5.53 12.65 6.77
C LYS A 100 7.03 12.49 6.49
N LEU A 101 7.89 12.41 7.51
CA LEU A 101 9.33 12.22 7.37
C LEU A 101 9.78 11.03 8.22
N LEU A 102 10.21 9.97 7.55
CA LEU A 102 10.75 8.78 8.20
C LEU A 102 12.26 8.93 8.41
N PRO A 103 12.73 9.08 9.65
CA PRO A 103 14.15 9.03 9.92
C PRO A 103 14.63 7.57 9.79
N SER A 104 15.68 7.36 9.01
CA SER A 104 16.19 6.04 8.68
C SER A 104 17.71 6.00 8.68
N ASN A 105 18.27 4.81 8.87
CA ASN A 105 19.71 4.56 8.88
C ASN A 105 20.00 3.18 8.24
N ASN A 106 21.28 2.79 8.23
CA ASN A 106 21.82 1.59 7.61
C ASN A 106 21.78 1.63 6.07
N TRP A 107 21.94 2.83 5.52
CA TRP A 107 22.16 3.05 4.10
C TRP A 107 23.66 3.12 3.78
N PRO A 108 24.09 2.76 2.55
CA PRO A 108 25.43 3.13 2.08
C PRO A 108 25.62 4.65 2.17
N ALA A 109 26.77 5.12 2.63
CA ALA A 109 27.01 6.55 2.83
C ALA A 109 26.99 7.34 1.51
N ASN A 110 26.53 8.60 1.55
CA ASN A 110 26.53 9.54 0.42
C ASN A 110 25.94 8.98 -0.90
N THR A 111 24.89 8.17 -0.80
CA THR A 111 24.34 7.40 -1.93
C THR A 111 22.86 7.73 -2.13
N LEU A 112 22.42 7.84 -3.39
CA LEU A 112 20.99 7.88 -3.72
C LEU A 112 20.38 6.51 -3.43
N VAL A 113 19.58 6.43 -2.37
CA VAL A 113 19.10 5.16 -1.80
C VAL A 113 17.65 4.85 -2.16
N LEU A 114 16.83 5.88 -2.38
CA LEU A 114 15.43 5.77 -2.79
C LEU A 114 15.10 6.87 -3.80
N ARG A 115 14.15 6.59 -4.69
CA ARG A 115 13.60 7.56 -5.65
C ARG A 115 12.16 7.89 -5.34
N ALA A 116 11.71 9.06 -5.81
CA ALA A 116 10.30 9.40 -5.78
C ALA A 116 9.45 8.32 -6.49
N GLY A 117 8.40 7.86 -5.82
CA GLY A 117 7.50 6.81 -6.30
C GLY A 117 7.88 5.38 -5.89
N ASP A 118 9.01 5.18 -5.21
CA ASP A 118 9.33 3.92 -4.55
C ASP A 118 8.39 3.67 -3.38
N TYR A 119 8.09 2.39 -3.12
CA TYR A 119 7.29 1.98 -1.97
C TYR A 119 8.18 1.41 -0.86
N LEU A 120 7.77 1.62 0.39
CA LEU A 120 8.38 1.02 1.57
C LEU A 120 7.29 0.67 2.59
N ALA A 121 7.56 -0.32 3.44
CA ALA A 121 6.66 -0.69 4.52
C ALA A 121 7.37 -0.71 5.87
N VAL A 122 6.75 -0.11 6.89
CA VAL A 122 7.27 -0.02 8.26
C VAL A 122 6.10 -0.01 9.23
N GLY A 123 6.20 -0.78 10.32
CA GLY A 123 5.15 -0.80 11.36
C GLY A 123 3.79 -1.29 10.85
N GLY A 124 3.76 -2.09 9.78
CA GLY A 124 2.53 -2.59 9.15
C GLY A 124 1.85 -1.61 8.19
N GLU A 125 2.42 -0.41 7.98
CA GLU A 125 1.90 0.59 7.05
C GLU A 125 2.74 0.63 5.77
N LEU A 126 2.07 0.65 4.61
CA LEU A 126 2.69 0.90 3.31
C LEU A 126 2.79 2.40 3.07
N LYS A 127 3.92 2.86 2.55
CA LYS A 127 4.20 4.26 2.23
C LYS A 127 4.85 4.39 0.85
N MET A 128 4.63 5.52 0.22
CA MET A 128 5.30 5.94 -1.01
C MET A 128 6.29 7.05 -0.68
N VAL A 129 7.49 6.93 -1.23
CA VAL A 129 8.54 7.95 -1.18
C VAL A 129 8.14 9.10 -2.11
N THR A 130 8.17 10.32 -1.62
CA THR A 130 7.66 11.50 -2.36
C THR A 130 8.76 12.35 -3.00
N ALA A 131 10.02 12.12 -2.64
CA ALA A 131 11.18 12.77 -3.25
C ALA A 131 12.39 11.83 -3.24
N ASP A 132 13.34 12.07 -4.13
CA ASP A 132 14.62 11.35 -4.15
C ASP A 132 15.37 11.53 -2.81
N VAL A 133 15.95 10.45 -2.31
CA VAL A 133 16.60 10.41 -1.00
C VAL A 133 18.05 9.99 -1.14
N THR A 134 18.94 10.87 -0.70
CA THR A 134 20.37 10.58 -0.55
C THR A 134 20.71 10.46 0.93
N SER A 135 21.46 9.43 1.29
CA SER A 135 22.01 9.24 2.63
C SER A 135 23.19 10.18 2.90
N ASP A 136 23.44 10.50 4.16
CA ASP A 136 24.61 11.26 4.58
C ASP A 136 25.87 10.39 4.75
N GLY A 137 26.95 10.97 5.25
CA GLY A 137 28.22 10.28 5.52
C GLY A 137 28.14 9.18 6.59
N SER A 138 27.09 9.19 7.41
CA SER A 138 26.83 8.19 8.45
C SER A 138 25.82 7.12 8.00
N GLY A 139 25.34 7.17 6.75
CA GLY A 139 24.31 6.27 6.26
C GLY A 139 22.90 6.60 6.76
N ILE A 140 22.68 7.80 7.29
CA ILE A 140 21.39 8.29 7.77
C ILE A 140 20.67 9.01 6.63
N ALA A 141 19.35 8.83 6.54
CA ALA A 141 18.51 9.53 5.58
C ALA A 141 17.14 9.87 6.18
N SER A 142 16.60 11.04 5.79
CA SER A 142 15.21 11.40 6.09
C SER A 142 14.36 11.17 4.85
N VAL A 143 13.45 10.20 4.93
CA VAL A 143 12.63 9.77 3.77
C VAL A 143 11.28 10.47 3.82
N PRO A 144 10.95 11.37 2.87
CA PRO A 144 9.65 12.01 2.82
C PRO A 144 8.61 11.05 2.25
N VAL A 145 7.52 10.83 2.98
CA VAL A 145 6.54 9.79 2.70
C VAL A 145 5.11 10.30 2.56
N ALA A 146 4.32 9.60 1.76
CA ALA A 146 2.87 9.72 1.70
C ALA A 146 2.19 8.34 1.64
N PRO A 147 1.01 8.14 2.25
CA PRO A 147 0.37 9.04 3.21
C PRO A 147 1.21 9.18 4.49
N ALA A 148 0.88 10.16 5.35
CA ALA A 148 1.51 10.25 6.66
C ALA A 148 1.36 8.94 7.46
N PHE A 149 2.32 8.62 8.30
CA PHE A 149 2.21 7.54 9.29
C PHE A 149 1.05 7.82 10.26
N ARG A 150 0.32 6.78 10.65
CA ARG A 150 -0.75 6.90 11.66
C ARG A 150 -0.18 6.78 13.06
N LYS A 151 0.86 5.96 13.20
CA LYS A 151 1.64 5.80 14.42
C LYS A 151 3.12 5.84 14.11
N ALA A 152 3.90 6.47 14.99
CA ALA A 152 5.34 6.50 14.86
C ALA A 152 5.88 5.06 14.95
N PRO A 153 6.62 4.56 13.95
CA PRO A 153 7.25 3.26 14.05
C PRO A 153 8.32 3.28 15.15
N ALA A 154 8.53 2.13 15.81
CA ALA A 154 9.53 2.01 16.85
C ALA A 154 10.95 2.25 16.29
N ASN A 155 11.83 2.81 17.12
CA ASN A 155 13.25 2.90 16.80
C ASN A 155 13.81 1.49 16.52
N ASN A 156 14.73 1.38 15.55
CA ASN A 156 15.29 0.13 15.04
C ASN A 156 14.28 -0.82 14.37
N ALA A 157 13.02 -0.40 14.12
CA ALA A 157 12.11 -1.21 13.33
C ALA A 157 12.66 -1.37 11.90
N ALA A 158 12.55 -2.59 11.36
CA ALA A 158 12.99 -2.88 10.00
C ALA A 158 12.14 -2.13 8.98
N ILE A 159 12.79 -1.49 8.01
CA ILE A 159 12.14 -0.87 6.87
C ILE A 159 12.18 -1.87 5.71
N THR A 160 11.01 -2.31 5.27
CA THR A 160 10.88 -3.29 4.19
C THR A 160 10.80 -2.57 2.85
N LEU A 161 11.77 -2.85 1.97
CA LEU A 161 11.81 -2.30 0.60
C LEU A 161 11.44 -3.35 -0.46
N ASN A 162 11.60 -4.63 -0.17
CA ASN A 162 11.26 -5.71 -1.09
C ASN A 162 9.83 -6.20 -0.83
N LYS A 163 8.98 -6.13 -1.85
CA LYS A 163 7.53 -6.42 -1.81
C LYS A 163 6.87 -5.80 -0.57
N PRO A 164 7.00 -4.48 -0.36
CA PRO A 164 6.42 -3.82 0.80
C PRO A 164 4.90 -3.99 0.77
N ARG A 165 4.31 -4.35 1.90
CA ARG A 165 2.89 -4.75 1.97
C ARG A 165 2.05 -3.74 2.75
N ALA A 166 0.80 -3.58 2.34
CA ALA A 166 -0.26 -2.97 3.13
C ALA A 166 -1.26 -4.04 3.57
N THR A 167 -1.91 -3.80 4.72
CA THR A 167 -3.05 -4.63 5.16
C THR A 167 -4.33 -4.09 4.54
N MET A 168 -5.00 -4.93 3.75
CA MET A 168 -6.15 -4.57 2.94
C MET A 168 -7.38 -5.36 3.36
N MET A 169 -8.57 -4.84 3.02
CA MET A 169 -9.86 -5.52 3.07
C MET A 169 -10.63 -5.24 1.78
N LEU A 170 -11.61 -6.08 1.44
CA LEU A 170 -12.50 -5.82 0.31
C LEU A 170 -13.29 -4.52 0.53
N THR A 171 -13.66 -3.85 -0.56
CA THR A 171 -14.49 -2.64 -0.48
C THR A 171 -15.97 -2.91 -0.26
N ALA A 172 -16.41 -4.16 -0.46
CA ALA A 172 -17.80 -4.59 -0.35
C ALA A 172 -17.86 -5.98 0.31
N ASP A 173 -19.00 -6.29 0.93
CA ASP A 173 -19.27 -7.60 1.54
C ASP A 173 -19.68 -8.67 0.52
N GLU A 174 -19.74 -8.30 -0.76
CA GLU A 174 -20.04 -9.19 -1.87
C GLU A 174 -18.83 -9.29 -2.82
N TYR A 175 -18.68 -10.47 -3.40
CA TYR A 175 -17.83 -10.68 -4.56
C TYR A 175 -18.59 -11.58 -5.55
N SER A 176 -18.37 -11.34 -6.84
CA SER A 176 -18.93 -12.17 -7.90
C SER A 176 -17.86 -12.42 -8.95
N VAL A 177 -17.71 -13.68 -9.33
CA VAL A 177 -16.81 -14.10 -10.40
C VAL A 177 -17.65 -14.79 -11.46
N SER A 178 -17.66 -14.25 -12.67
CA SER A 178 -18.43 -14.84 -13.78
C SER A 178 -17.64 -15.97 -14.41
N VAL A 179 -18.22 -17.17 -14.41
CA VAL A 179 -17.68 -18.35 -15.08
C VAL A 179 -18.60 -18.71 -16.25
N ILE A 180 -18.04 -18.85 -17.45
CA ILE A 180 -18.80 -19.19 -18.67
C ILE A 180 -18.30 -20.54 -19.19
N PRO A 181 -19.01 -21.64 -18.91
CA PRO A 181 -18.64 -22.96 -19.41
C PRO A 181 -18.54 -22.98 -20.94
N GLY A 182 -17.41 -23.45 -21.49
CA GLY A 182 -17.20 -23.61 -22.93
C GLY A 182 -16.86 -22.33 -23.71
N ARG A 183 -16.59 -21.20 -23.04
CA ARG A 183 -16.10 -19.95 -23.65
C ARG A 183 -14.92 -19.37 -22.87
N ILE A 184 -14.30 -18.34 -23.43
CA ILE A 184 -13.33 -17.49 -22.73
C ILE A 184 -14.08 -16.79 -21.58
N SER A 185 -13.59 -16.92 -20.34
CA SER A 185 -14.14 -16.27 -19.14
C SER A 185 -14.09 -14.74 -19.24
N ASP A 186 -14.88 -14.03 -18.44
CA ASP A 186 -14.79 -12.57 -18.38
C ASP A 186 -13.64 -12.12 -17.46
N SER A 187 -13.23 -10.86 -17.59
CA SER A 187 -12.25 -10.26 -16.68
C SER A 187 -12.84 -10.11 -15.27
N VAL A 188 -12.07 -10.47 -14.25
CA VAL A 188 -12.46 -10.29 -12.84
C VAL A 188 -11.84 -9.00 -12.30
N VAL A 189 -12.65 -8.16 -11.67
CA VAL A 189 -12.18 -6.91 -11.04
C VAL A 189 -12.43 -6.98 -9.54
N ILE A 190 -11.37 -6.77 -8.75
CA ILE A 190 -11.42 -6.77 -7.29
C ILE A 190 -11.01 -5.40 -6.80
N SER A 191 -11.82 -4.81 -5.94
CA SER A 191 -11.50 -3.55 -5.26
C SER A 191 -11.24 -3.79 -3.78
N ALA A 192 -10.14 -3.24 -3.29
CA ALA A 192 -9.74 -3.33 -1.89
C ALA A 192 -9.26 -1.97 -1.36
N VAL A 193 -9.38 -1.79 -0.05
CA VAL A 193 -8.94 -0.59 0.67
C VAL A 193 -8.10 -1.00 1.85
N GLU A 194 -7.12 -0.15 2.19
CA GLU A 194 -6.29 -0.34 3.36
C GLU A 194 -7.13 -0.25 4.63
N VAL A 195 -6.88 -1.20 5.53
CA VAL A 195 -7.45 -1.22 6.88
C VAL A 195 -6.68 -0.22 7.72
N LEU A 196 -7.40 0.71 8.35
CA LEU A 196 -6.80 1.63 9.31
C LEU A 196 -6.80 0.95 10.68
N SER A 197 -5.61 0.78 11.24
CA SER A 197 -5.38 0.23 12.59
C SER A 197 -4.78 1.29 13.51
#